data_AF-A0A3B3CJY5-F1
#
_entry.id   AF-A0A3B3CJY5-F1
#
_cell.length_a   1.000
_cell.length_b   1.000
_cell.length_c   1.000
_cell.angle_alpha   90.00
_cell.angle_beta   90.00
_cell.angle_gamma   90.00
#
_symmetry.space_group_name_H-M   'P 1'
#
loop_
_entity.id
_entity.type
_entity.pdbx_description
1 polymer ?
#
loop_
_entity_poly.entity_id
_entity_poly.type
_entity_poly.pdbx_seq_one_letter_code
_entity_poly.pdbx_strand_id
1 'polypeptide(L)'
;MLTHTDAKLFSCKECSKSFKTSYLLKNHIMYSHGETFGQLSHLKCHILTHTGEKPFSCKECSKGFSTRYSLNYHMYSHTGEKLFSCIVCKKKFHSPSSLKTHMTVHTEERPFSCEECNKSFKCRPALKRHMVTHKRDRPFFL
;
A
#
# COMPACT_ATOMS: atom_id res chain seq x y z
N MET A 1 32.50 9.63 28.49
CA MET A 1 31.19 10.12 28.00
C MET A 1 30.58 9.05 27.13
N LEU A 2 29.59 8.32 27.63
CA LEU A 2 28.91 7.26 26.86
C LEU A 2 27.94 7.94 25.89
N THR A 3 28.17 7.77 24.59
CA THR A 3 27.26 8.26 23.55
C THR A 3 25.98 7.44 23.62
N HIS A 4 24.87 8.05 24.05
CA HIS A 4 23.54 7.51 23.84
C HIS A 4 23.28 7.49 22.34
N THR A 5 23.57 6.38 21.68
CA THR A 5 23.08 6.12 20.32
C THR A 5 21.57 5.94 20.43
N ASP A 6 20.80 6.83 19.82
CA ASP A 6 19.36 6.67 19.61
C ASP A 6 19.11 5.35 18.87
N ALA A 7 18.85 4.29 19.63
CA ALA A 7 18.61 2.97 19.09
C ALA A 7 17.35 3.04 18.24
N LYS A 8 17.48 2.73 16.94
CA LYS A 8 16.33 2.65 16.02
C LYS A 8 15.29 1.67 16.59
N LEU A 9 14.17 2.21 17.04
CA LEU A 9 13.04 1.43 17.54
C LEU A 9 12.14 0.99 16.39
N PHE A 10 11.56 -0.21 16.51
CA PHE A 10 10.54 -0.72 15.62
C PHE A 10 9.18 -0.53 16.26
N SER A 11 8.24 0.09 15.56
CA SER A 11 6.91 0.41 16.11
C SER A 11 5.83 -0.50 15.53
N CYS A 12 4.98 -1.05 16.41
CA CYS A 12 3.78 -1.78 16.02
C CYS A 12 2.76 -0.82 15.41
N LYS A 13 2.33 -1.09 14.18
CA LYS A 13 1.34 -0.26 13.47
C LYS A 13 -0.09 -0.36 14.01
N GLU A 14 -0.39 -1.35 14.85
CA GLU A 14 -1.73 -1.52 15.41
C GLU A 14 -1.90 -0.83 16.76
N CYS A 15 -0.86 -0.84 17.61
CA CYS A 15 -0.95 -0.28 18.97
C CYS A 15 0.14 0.77 19.28
N SER A 16 0.96 1.14 18.31
CA SER A 16 2.06 2.13 18.44
C SER A 16 3.16 1.78 19.45
N LYS A 17 3.13 0.59 20.06
CA LYS A 17 4.20 0.11 20.96
C LYS A 17 5.53 0.00 20.22
N SER A 18 6.62 0.38 20.89
CA SER A 18 7.96 0.40 20.31
C SER A 18 8.85 -0.69 20.89
N PHE A 19 9.68 -1.28 20.05
CA PHE A 19 10.51 -2.45 20.35
C PHE A 19 11.95 -2.21 19.93
N LYS A 20 12.90 -2.69 20.74
CA LYS A 20 14.34 -2.52 20.49
C LYS A 20 14.85 -3.35 19.30
N THR A 21 14.15 -4.42 18.93
CA THR A 21 14.55 -5.30 17.83
C THR A 21 13.33 -5.69 17.00
N SER A 22 13.57 -6.04 15.73
CA SER A 22 12.52 -6.56 14.85
C SER A 22 11.94 -7.87 15.39
N TYR A 23 12.77 -8.74 15.96
CA TYR A 23 12.33 -10.00 16.60
C TYR A 23 11.27 -9.78 17.68
N LEU A 24 11.48 -8.82 18.59
CA LEU A 24 10.52 -8.50 19.64
C LEU A 24 9.21 -7.97 19.07
N LEU A 25 9.28 -7.15 18.01
CA LEU A 25 8.09 -6.70 17.29
C LEU A 25 7.36 -7.87 16.63
N LYS A 26 8.06 -8.82 15.99
CA LYS A 26 7.45 -10.02 15.39
C LYS A 26 6.67 -10.84 16.43
N ASN A 27 7.30 -11.10 17.59
CA ASN A 27 6.65 -11.85 18.67
C ASN A 27 5.42 -11.10 19.20
N HIS A 28 5.55 -9.79 19.44
CA HIS A 28 4.42 -9.00 19.90
C HIS A 28 3.23 -9.08 18.91
N ILE A 29 3.46 -8.91 17.60
CA ILE A 29 2.39 -9.02 16.61
C ILE A 29 1.80 -10.44 16.60
N MET A 30 2.65 -11.46 16.69
CA MET A 30 2.22 -12.86 16.67
C MET A 30 1.28 -13.20 17.83
N TYR A 31 1.60 -12.74 19.06
CA TYR A 31 0.84 -13.11 20.26
C TYR A 31 -0.23 -12.10 20.67
N SER A 32 -0.07 -10.81 20.33
CA SER A 32 -1.03 -9.76 20.72
C SER A 32 -2.01 -9.38 19.61
N HIS A 33 -1.68 -9.67 18.35
CA HIS A 33 -2.48 -9.29 17.19
C HIS A 33 -2.77 -10.48 16.26
N GLY A 34 -2.28 -11.68 16.60
CA GLY A 34 -2.36 -12.86 15.73
C GLY A 34 -3.77 -13.36 15.46
N GLU A 35 -4.66 -13.27 16.45
CA GLU A 35 -6.06 -13.74 16.36
C GLU A 35 -6.90 -12.95 15.34
N THR A 36 -6.45 -11.75 14.96
CA THR A 36 -7.11 -10.94 13.92
C THR A 36 -6.94 -11.56 12.52
N PHE A 37 -6.04 -12.53 12.35
CA PHE A 37 -5.77 -13.20 11.09
C PHE A 37 -6.35 -14.61 11.09
N GLY A 38 -7.32 -14.88 10.21
CA GLY A 38 -7.89 -16.23 10.03
C GLY A 38 -6.92 -17.27 9.43
N GLN A 39 -5.71 -16.87 9.03
CA GLN A 39 -4.67 -17.77 8.49
C GLN A 39 -3.26 -17.34 8.89
N LEU A 40 -2.44 -18.30 9.31
CA LEU A 40 -1.05 -18.07 9.73
C LEU A 40 -0.17 -17.49 8.60
N SER A 41 -0.42 -17.87 7.35
CA SER A 41 0.27 -17.32 6.17
C SER A 41 0.05 -15.81 6.03
N HIS A 42 -1.17 -15.34 6.31
CA HIS A 42 -1.52 -13.92 6.27
C HIS A 42 -0.84 -13.15 7.41
N LEU A 43 -0.84 -13.70 8.63
CA LEU A 43 -0.10 -13.12 9.76
C LEU A 43 1.39 -12.99 9.45
N LYS A 44 2.02 -14.04 8.92
CA LYS A 44 3.43 -14.02 8.53
C LYS A 44 3.73 -12.93 7.49
N CYS A 45 2.88 -12.78 6.47
CA CYS A 45 3.03 -11.72 5.48
C CYS A 45 2.82 -10.32 6.08
N HIS A 46 1.86 -10.18 6.99
CA HIS A 46 1.57 -8.92 7.67
C HIS A 46 2.76 -8.45 8.53
N ILE A 47 3.41 -9.36 9.27
CA ILE A 47 4.59 -9.06 10.08
C ILE A 47 5.71 -8.41 9.25
N LEU A 48 5.90 -8.80 7.98
CA LEU A 48 6.89 -8.20 7.09
C LEU A 48 6.63 -6.71 6.83
N THR A 49 5.38 -6.26 6.95
CA THR A 49 5.02 -4.84 6.81
C THR A 49 5.47 -4.00 8.01
N HIS A 50 5.67 -4.63 9.17
CA HIS A 50 6.19 -3.98 10.37
C HIS A 50 7.71 -3.95 10.39
N THR A 51 8.35 -5.06 9.99
CA THR A 51 9.82 -5.16 9.99
C THR A 51 10.48 -4.54 8.77
N GLY A 52 9.74 -4.38 7.67
CA GLY A 52 10.26 -3.93 6.38
C GLY A 52 11.05 -4.99 5.63
N GLU A 53 11.10 -6.23 6.14
CA GLU A 53 11.75 -7.35 5.47
C GLU A 53 11.09 -7.66 4.13
N LYS A 54 11.94 -7.95 3.14
CA LYS A 54 11.55 -8.20 1.76
C LYS A 54 12.22 -9.48 1.26
N PRO A 55 11.69 -10.66 1.63
CA PRO A 55 12.37 -11.94 1.37
C PRO A 55 12.48 -12.28 -0.12
N PHE A 56 11.69 -11.65 -0.97
CA PHE A 56 11.63 -11.95 -2.40
C PHE A 56 12.26 -10.81 -3.19
N SER A 57 13.35 -11.09 -3.91
CA SER A 57 14.06 -10.09 -4.69
C SER A 57 13.93 -10.34 -6.19
N CYS A 58 13.74 -9.26 -6.96
CA CYS A 58 13.83 -9.31 -8.41
C CYS A 58 15.29 -9.54 -8.82
N LYS A 59 15.54 -10.54 -9.68
CA LYS A 59 16.89 -10.83 -10.17
C LYS A 59 17.38 -9.81 -11.20
N GLU A 60 16.48 -9.10 -11.87
CA GLU A 60 16.81 -8.16 -12.93
C GLU A 60 17.13 -6.75 -12.42
N CYS A 61 16.46 -6.30 -11.34
CA CYS A 61 16.68 -4.95 -10.78
C CYS A 61 16.90 -4.90 -9.26
N SER A 62 17.09 -6.06 -8.62
CA SER A 62 17.35 -6.20 -7.17
C SER A 62 16.25 -5.64 -6.25
N LYS A 63 15.11 -5.20 -6.79
CA LYS A 63 13.98 -4.69 -6.00
C LYS A 63 13.38 -5.79 -5.13
N GLY A 64 13.25 -5.52 -3.83
CA GLY A 64 12.69 -6.45 -2.84
C GLY A 64 11.18 -6.31 -2.62
N PHE A 65 10.55 -7.44 -2.30
CA PHE A 65 9.11 -7.63 -2.11
C PHE A 65 8.81 -8.48 -0.89
N SER A 66 7.69 -8.21 -0.22
CA SER A 66 7.23 -8.97 0.95
C SER A 66 6.50 -10.26 0.58
N THR A 67 5.97 -10.39 -0.64
CA THR A 67 5.26 -11.59 -1.09
C THR A 67 5.71 -12.05 -2.47
N ARG A 68 5.68 -13.36 -2.71
CA ARG A 68 5.97 -13.95 -4.02
C ARG A 68 5.02 -13.44 -5.11
N TYR A 69 3.74 -13.26 -4.78
CA TYR A 69 2.75 -12.68 -5.68
C TYR A 69 3.18 -11.29 -6.18
N SER A 70 3.60 -10.41 -5.26
CA SER A 70 4.04 -9.06 -5.63
C SER A 70 5.33 -9.03 -6.47
N LEU A 71 6.26 -9.97 -6.24
CA LEU A 71 7.43 -10.15 -7.09
C LEU A 71 7.04 -10.62 -8.50
N ASN A 72 6.24 -11.69 -8.61
CA ASN A 72 5.80 -12.22 -9.91
C ASN A 72 5.05 -11.14 -10.70
N TYR A 73 4.20 -10.40 -10.01
CA TYR A 73 3.47 -9.28 -10.57
C TYR A 73 4.40 -8.16 -11.08
N HIS A 74 5.46 -7.85 -10.33
CA HIS A 74 6.47 -6.88 -10.75
C HIS A 74 7.24 -7.34 -12.00
N MET A 75 7.45 -8.64 -12.22
CA MET A 75 8.15 -9.13 -13.40
C MET A 75 7.48 -8.68 -14.71
N TYR A 76 6.17 -8.49 -14.73
CA TYR A 76 5.47 -7.93 -15.91
C TYR A 76 5.89 -6.50 -16.26
N SER A 77 6.49 -5.75 -15.32
CA SER A 77 7.06 -4.44 -15.63
C SER A 77 8.37 -4.52 -16.42
N HIS A 78 9.07 -5.65 -16.36
CA HIS A 78 10.27 -5.90 -17.16
C HIS A 78 9.91 -6.38 -18.56
N THR A 79 8.94 -7.30 -18.68
CA THR A 79 8.49 -7.82 -19.98
C THR A 79 7.61 -6.82 -20.75
N GLY A 80 7.01 -5.85 -20.05
CA GLY A 80 6.02 -4.93 -20.61
C GLY A 80 4.67 -5.59 -20.88
N GLU A 81 4.49 -6.86 -20.46
CA GLU A 81 3.25 -7.59 -20.64
C GLU A 81 2.11 -6.94 -19.86
N LYS A 82 1.00 -6.71 -20.56
CA LYS A 82 -0.23 -6.18 -19.97
C LYS A 82 -1.30 -7.26 -20.05
N LEU A 83 -1.43 -8.02 -18.97
CA LEU A 83 -2.28 -9.21 -18.94
C LEU A 83 -3.78 -8.91 -18.89
N PHE A 84 -4.15 -7.73 -18.37
CA PHE A 84 -5.55 -7.42 -18.10
C PHE A 84 -6.10 -6.51 -19.18
N SER A 85 -7.01 -7.02 -20.00
CA SER A 85 -7.59 -6.27 -21.12
C SER A 85 -8.98 -5.75 -20.78
N CYS A 86 -9.25 -4.48 -21.09
CA CYS A 86 -10.59 -3.93 -21.04
C CYS A 86 -11.49 -4.62 -22.08
N ILE A 87 -12.64 -5.13 -21.65
CA ILE A 87 -13.57 -5.82 -22.56
C ILE A 87 -14.18 -4.85 -23.58
N VAL A 88 -14.37 -3.58 -23.21
CA VAL A 88 -15.03 -2.53 -24.00
C VAL A 88 -14.08 -1.93 -25.04
N CYS A 89 -12.92 -1.40 -24.63
CA CYS A 89 -12.00 -0.69 -25.54
C CYS A 89 -10.70 -1.44 -25.85
N LYS A 90 -10.54 -2.69 -25.37
CA LYS A 90 -9.34 -3.53 -25.53
C LYS A 90 -8.03 -2.94 -24.98
N LYS A 91 -8.07 -1.79 -24.30
CA LYS A 91 -6.92 -1.22 -23.60
C LYS A 91 -6.39 -2.20 -22.56
N LYS A 92 -5.08 -2.44 -22.57
CA LYS A 92 -4.42 -3.39 -21.66
C LYS A 92 -3.82 -2.69 -20.44
N PHE A 93 -3.79 -3.40 -19.33
CA PHE A 93 -3.31 -2.96 -18.02
C PHE A 93 -2.36 -3.98 -17.41
N HIS A 94 -1.43 -3.48 -16.60
CA HIS A 94 -0.54 -4.33 -15.84
C HIS A 94 -1.28 -5.00 -14.67
N SER A 95 -2.31 -4.39 -14.06
CA SER A 95 -2.97 -4.90 -12.84
C SER A 95 -4.49 -5.03 -12.95
N PRO A 96 -5.13 -5.96 -12.21
CA PRO A 96 -6.58 -6.02 -12.09
C PRO A 96 -7.18 -4.75 -11.49
N SER A 97 -6.53 -4.15 -10.48
CA SER A 97 -7.01 -2.92 -9.83
C SER A 97 -6.98 -1.72 -10.78
N SER A 98 -5.97 -1.63 -11.65
CA SER A 98 -5.84 -0.62 -12.69
C SER A 98 -6.94 -0.80 -13.74
N LEU A 99 -7.20 -2.04 -14.17
CA LEU A 99 -8.32 -2.35 -15.07
C LEU A 99 -9.67 -1.98 -14.42
N LYS A 100 -9.93 -2.40 -13.17
CA LYS A 100 -11.16 -2.07 -12.43
C LYS A 100 -11.39 -0.56 -12.34
N THR A 101 -10.33 0.20 -12.03
CA THR A 101 -10.39 1.66 -12.00
C THR A 101 -10.63 2.25 -13.38
N HIS A 102 -10.05 1.68 -14.43
CA HIS A 102 -10.31 2.11 -15.79
C HIS A 102 -11.75 1.85 -16.24
N MET A 103 -12.39 0.78 -15.78
CA MET A 103 -13.78 0.49 -16.14
C MET A 103 -14.74 1.61 -15.74
N THR A 104 -14.43 2.41 -14.71
CA THR A 104 -15.25 3.58 -14.35
C THR A 104 -15.17 4.71 -15.38
N VAL A 105 -14.27 4.63 -16.37
CA VAL A 105 -14.26 5.56 -17.51
C VAL A 105 -15.39 5.25 -18.48
N HIS A 106 -15.77 3.97 -18.59
CA HIS A 106 -16.90 3.51 -19.41
C HIS A 106 -18.25 3.67 -18.73
N THR A 107 -18.26 4.07 -17.46
CA THR A 107 -19.46 4.46 -16.73
C THR A 107 -19.41 5.96 -16.42
N GLU A 108 -20.57 6.60 -16.26
CA GLU A 108 -20.64 7.98 -15.73
C GLU A 108 -20.59 8.02 -14.20
N GLU A 109 -20.33 6.86 -13.57
CA GLU A 109 -20.26 6.75 -12.12
C GLU A 109 -19.06 7.51 -11.56
N ARG A 110 -19.33 8.33 -10.55
CA ARG A 110 -18.32 9.04 -9.76
C ARG A 110 -18.51 8.73 -8.27
N PRO A 111 -18.20 7.49 -7.84
CA PRO A 111 -18.55 7.02 -6.50
C PRO A 111 -17.74 7.68 -5.38
N PHE A 112 -16.75 8.53 -5.70
CA PHE A 112 -15.89 9.17 -4.72
C PHE A 112 -16.17 10.67 -4.69
N SER A 113 -16.84 11.15 -3.66
CA SER A 113 -17.15 12.57 -3.49
C SER A 113 -16.20 13.23 -2.49
N CYS A 114 -15.86 14.48 -2.76
CA CYS A 114 -15.20 15.37 -1.81
C CYS A 114 -16.24 15.91 -0.84
N GLU A 115 -16.05 15.72 0.47
CA GLU A 115 -16.98 16.22 1.49
C GLU A 115 -16.92 17.74 1.65
N GLU A 116 -15.80 18.38 1.27
CA GLU A 116 -15.61 19.83 1.42
C GLU A 116 -16.30 20.65 0.31
N CYS A 117 -16.33 20.14 -0.93
CA CYS A 117 -16.92 20.86 -2.07
C CYS A 117 -17.88 20.05 -2.93
N ASN A 118 -18.25 18.85 -2.49
CA ASN A 118 -19.16 17.92 -3.18
C ASN A 118 -18.76 17.51 -4.60
N LYS A 119 -17.53 17.82 -5.04
CA LYS A 119 -17.02 17.35 -6.34
C LYS A 119 -16.84 15.83 -6.32
N SER A 120 -17.39 15.16 -7.33
CA SER A 120 -17.29 13.71 -7.48
C SER A 120 -16.21 13.30 -8.49
N PHE A 121 -15.55 12.19 -8.20
CA PHE A 121 -14.40 11.64 -8.94
C PHE A 121 -14.63 10.18 -9.31
N LYS A 122 -14.07 9.78 -10.45
CA LYS A 122 -14.12 8.40 -10.96
C LYS A 122 -13.24 7.42 -10.16
N CYS A 123 -12.27 7.91 -9.37
CA CYS A 123 -11.36 7.06 -8.58
C CYS A 123 -10.79 7.74 -7.32
N ARG A 124 -10.45 6.95 -6.30
CA ARG A 124 -9.84 7.44 -5.04
C ARG A 124 -8.56 8.26 -5.21
N PRO A 125 -7.59 7.88 -6.08
CA PRO A 125 -6.39 8.70 -6.27
C PRO A 125 -6.68 10.10 -6.82
N ALA A 126 -7.70 10.24 -7.69
CA ALA A 126 -8.12 11.54 -8.20
C ALA A 126 -8.71 12.41 -7.08
N LEU A 127 -9.58 11.84 -6.24
CA LEU A 127 -10.08 12.52 -5.03
C LEU A 127 -8.92 12.93 -4.11
N LYS A 128 -7.99 12.01 -3.79
CA LYS A 128 -6.86 12.29 -2.90
C LYS A 128 -5.99 13.45 -3.40
N ARG A 129 -5.73 13.51 -4.72
CA ARG A 129 -5.01 14.64 -5.34
C ARG A 129 -5.81 15.93 -5.25
N HIS A 130 -7.12 15.87 -5.45
CA HIS A 130 -8.00 17.02 -5.28
C HIS A 130 -8.03 17.54 -3.84
N MET A 131 -8.04 16.68 -2.82
CA MET A 131 -8.02 17.11 -1.41
C MET A 131 -6.81 18.00 -1.06
N VAL A 132 -5.74 17.98 -1.86
CA VAL A 132 -4.59 18.88 -1.68
C VAL A 132 -4.91 20.32 -2.07
N THR A 133 -5.87 20.57 -2.96
CA THR A 133 -6.27 21.94 -3.35
C THR A 133 -6.94 22.66 -2.19
N HIS A 134 -7.80 21.98 -1.44
CA HIS A 134 -8.42 22.54 -0.23
C HIS A 134 -7.41 22.96 0.86
N LYS A 135 -6.26 22.27 0.94
CA LYS A 135 -5.19 22.66 1.87
C LYS A 135 -4.42 23.91 1.44
N ARG A 136 -4.44 24.25 0.15
CA ARG A 136 -3.83 25.48 -0.39
C ARG A 136 -4.78 26.67 -0.30
N ASP A 137 -6.08 26.39 -0.34
CA ASP A 137 -7.14 27.40 -0.28
C ASP A 137 -7.58 27.72 1.17
N ARG A 138 -6.93 27.13 2.19
CA ARG A 138 -7.19 27.46 3.60
C ARG A 138 -6.45 28.76 3.94
N PRO A 139 -7.13 29.92 4.07
CA PRO A 139 -6.44 31.11 4.55
C PRO A 139 -5.95 30.81 5.96
N PHE A 140 -4.70 31.16 6.25
CA PHE A 140 -4.26 31.26 7.63
C PHE A 140 -5.10 32.35 8.29
N PHE A 141 -6.15 31.96 9.00
CA PHE A 141 -6.73 32.83 10.02
C PHE A 141 -5.83 32.68 11.26
N LEU A 142 -4.94 33.67 11.42
CA LEU A 142 -4.29 34.01 12.69
C LEU A 142 -5.30 34.63 13.63
#